data_AF-A0A2U3K010-F1
#
_entry.id   AF-A0A2U3K010-F1
#
_cell.length_a   1.000
_cell.length_b   1.000
_cell.length_c   1.000
_cell.angle_alpha   90.00
_cell.angle_beta   90.00
_cell.angle_gamma   90.00
#
_symmetry.space_group_name_H-M   'P 1'
#
loop_
_entity.id
_entity.type
_entity.pdbx_description
1 polymer ?
#
loop_
_entity_poly.entity_id
_entity_poly.type
_entity_poly.pdbx_seq_one_letter_code
_entity_poly.pdbx_strand_id
1 'polypeptide(L)'
;MAEEKIIKKYGERVGYTEPEVEKFHEGGHRIRQVSRLSRAAAKYSILAEVVNSRNCNSGHIAGQTFLLDVDGNFITRLCPNRMCVYLISQLTIPVALINERLSESLEPNDFHFMRYLRCLDTGVDCYGYGEVMLKVQVVPRVKETGLQ
;
A
#
# COMPACT_ATOMS: atom_id res chain seq x y z
N MET A 1 26.06 -9.88 4.81
CA MET A 1 25.82 -11.19 4.15
C MET A 1 24.37 -11.48 3.77
N ALA A 2 23.41 -11.60 4.71
CA ALA A 2 22.02 -11.95 4.36
C ALA A 2 21.27 -10.81 3.64
N GLU A 3 21.49 -9.57 4.06
CA GLU A 3 20.87 -8.38 3.46
C GLU A 3 21.48 -8.04 2.10
N GLU A 4 22.80 -8.13 1.96
CA GLU A 4 23.50 -8.00 0.67
C GLU A 4 22.96 -8.96 -0.39
N LYS A 5 22.67 -10.21 -0.03
CA LYS A 5 22.05 -11.18 -0.95
C LYS A 5 20.64 -10.75 -1.38
N ILE A 6 19.87 -10.14 -0.48
CA ILE A 6 18.54 -9.61 -0.80
C ILE A 6 18.68 -8.42 -1.75
N ILE A 7 19.61 -7.50 -1.48
CA ILE A 7 19.85 -6.34 -2.34
C ILE A 7 20.33 -6.75 -3.72
N LYS A 8 21.26 -7.71 -3.83
CA LYS A 8 21.73 -8.21 -5.12
C LYS A 8 20.57 -8.77 -5.95
N LYS A 9 19.74 -9.64 -5.35
CA LYS A 9 18.54 -10.17 -6.01
C LYS A 9 17.54 -9.08 -6.37
N TYR A 10 17.36 -8.09 -5.51
CA TYR A 10 16.49 -6.95 -5.79
C TYR A 10 17.02 -6.15 -6.99
N GLY A 11 18.32 -5.83 -6.99
CA GLY A 11 19.00 -5.12 -8.08
C GLY A 11 18.90 -5.84 -9.41
N GLU A 12 19.15 -7.16 -9.43
CA GLU A 12 18.95 -8.01 -10.62
C GLU A 12 17.51 -7.94 -11.13
N ARG A 13 16.52 -7.97 -10.23
CA ARG A 13 15.09 -7.90 -10.59
C ARG A 13 14.68 -6.54 -11.16
N VAL A 14 15.23 -5.44 -10.65
CA VAL A 14 14.88 -4.07 -11.09
C VAL A 14 15.84 -3.49 -12.12
N GLY A 15 16.89 -4.22 -12.50
CA GLY A 15 17.86 -3.80 -13.51
C GLY A 15 18.90 -2.79 -13.03
N TYR A 16 19.26 -2.79 -11.74
CA TYR A 16 20.31 -1.91 -11.23
C TYR A 16 21.69 -2.30 -11.73
N THR A 17 22.49 -1.29 -12.03
CA THR A 17 23.92 -1.38 -12.27
C THR A 17 24.69 -1.61 -10.96
N GLU A 18 25.94 -2.07 -11.06
CA GLU A 18 26.79 -2.25 -9.88
C GLU A 18 26.93 -0.95 -9.04
N PRO A 19 27.20 0.23 -9.63
CA PRO A 19 27.27 1.47 -8.85
C PRO A 19 25.95 1.89 -8.19
N GLU A 20 24.80 1.46 -8.72
CA GLU A 20 23.50 1.71 -8.08
C GLU A 20 23.25 0.76 -6.90
N VAL A 21 23.70 -0.49 -7.00
CA VAL A 21 23.69 -1.45 -5.90
C VAL A 21 24.60 -0.99 -4.76
N GLU A 22 25.76 -0.41 -5.06
CA GLU A 22 26.70 0.14 -4.06
C GLU A 22 26.09 1.27 -3.19
N LYS A 23 25.06 1.97 -3.68
CA LYS A 23 24.32 2.97 -2.87
C LYS A 23 23.61 2.33 -1.67
N PHE A 24 23.37 1.01 -1.69
CA PHE A 24 22.80 0.24 -0.59
C PHE A 24 23.91 -0.28 0.34
N HIS A 25 24.59 0.65 1.01
CA HIS A 25 25.66 0.35 1.95
C HIS A 25 25.12 -0.20 3.28
N GLU A 26 25.92 -1.03 3.96
CA GLU A 26 25.62 -1.56 5.29
C GLU A 26 25.35 -0.43 6.31
N GLY A 27 24.33 -0.60 7.16
CA GLY A 27 23.86 0.44 8.09
C GLY A 27 22.98 1.53 7.45
N GLY A 28 22.92 1.60 6.12
CA GLY A 28 22.09 2.57 5.39
C GLY A 28 20.58 2.31 5.53
N HIS A 29 19.77 3.37 5.45
CA HIS A 29 18.31 3.27 5.55
C HIS A 29 17.68 2.48 4.39
N ARG A 30 18.28 2.54 3.19
CA ARG A 30 17.77 1.82 2.01
C ARG A 30 17.95 0.31 2.08
N ILE A 31 19.11 -0.19 2.53
CA ILE A 31 19.33 -1.64 2.70
C ILE A 31 18.38 -2.19 3.77
N ARG A 32 18.18 -1.43 4.86
CA ARG A 32 17.24 -1.77 5.93
C ARG A 32 15.80 -1.84 5.42
N GLN A 33 15.34 -0.82 4.70
CA GLN A 33 14.00 -0.79 4.12
C GLN A 33 13.75 -1.96 3.16
N VAL A 34 14.59 -2.13 2.14
CA VAL A 34 14.38 -3.17 1.11
C VAL A 34 14.44 -4.58 1.72
N SER A 35 15.39 -4.83 2.63
CA SER A 35 15.53 -6.13 3.26
C SER A 35 14.35 -6.47 4.18
N ARG A 36 13.86 -5.51 4.97
CA ARG A 36 12.75 -5.74 5.90
C ARG A 36 11.39 -5.76 5.19
N LEU A 37 11.16 -4.89 4.21
CA LEU A 37 9.94 -4.96 3.38
C LEU A 37 9.87 -6.26 2.59
N SER A 38 11.00 -6.75 2.05
CA SER A 38 11.03 -8.05 1.37
C SER A 38 10.58 -9.21 2.27
N ARG A 39 10.90 -9.16 3.57
CA ARG A 39 10.43 -10.14 4.56
C ARG A 39 8.95 -9.92 4.92
N ALA A 40 8.52 -8.66 5.04
CA ALA A 40 7.14 -8.29 5.35
C ALA A 40 6.16 -8.65 4.23
N ALA A 41 6.59 -8.59 2.97
CA ALA A 41 5.77 -8.88 1.79
C ALA A 41 5.19 -10.30 1.78
N ALA A 42 5.87 -11.27 2.40
CA ALA A 42 5.37 -12.63 2.55
C ALA A 42 4.30 -12.78 3.63
N LYS A 43 4.21 -11.81 4.56
CA LYS A 43 3.40 -11.88 5.78
C LYS A 43 2.17 -10.98 5.76
N TYR A 44 2.20 -9.88 5.01
CA TYR A 44 1.19 -8.84 5.11
C TYR A 44 0.62 -8.39 3.75
N SER A 45 -0.60 -7.88 3.80
CA SER A 45 -1.23 -7.06 2.75
C SER A 45 -1.79 -5.78 3.38
N ILE A 46 -1.97 -4.74 2.57
CA ILE A 46 -2.66 -3.51 2.99
C ILE A 46 -4.09 -3.59 2.47
N LEU A 47 -5.06 -3.45 3.37
CA LEU A 47 -6.48 -3.47 3.06
C LEU A 47 -7.05 -2.07 3.26
N ALA A 48 -7.65 -1.52 2.22
CA ALA A 48 -8.47 -0.32 2.29
C ALA A 48 -9.94 -0.70 2.08
N GLU A 49 -10.77 -0.51 3.10
CA GLU A 49 -12.20 -0.81 3.08
C GLU A 49 -13.01 0.47 2.96
N VAL A 50 -13.99 0.51 2.05
CA VAL A 50 -14.95 1.61 1.97
C VAL A 50 -15.89 1.52 3.17
N VAL A 51 -15.75 2.46 4.11
CA VAL A 51 -16.61 2.54 5.30
C VAL A 51 -17.81 3.47 5.10
N ASN A 52 -17.74 4.36 4.11
CA ASN A 52 -18.86 5.23 3.72
C ASN A 52 -18.75 5.60 2.24
N SER A 53 -19.89 5.72 1.56
CA SER A 53 -19.97 6.20 0.18
C SER A 53 -21.29 6.92 -0.05
N ARG A 54 -21.23 8.14 -0.59
CA ARG A 54 -22.40 8.93 -0.98
C ARG A 54 -22.13 9.53 -2.35
N ASN A 55 -23.07 9.37 -3.28
CA ASN A 55 -23.03 9.95 -4.64
C ASN A 55 -21.70 9.70 -5.40
N CYS A 56 -21.07 8.53 -5.22
CA CYS A 56 -19.82 8.22 -5.91
C CYS A 56 -20.05 7.96 -7.41
N ASN A 57 -19.56 8.83 -8.28
CA ASN A 57 -19.62 8.64 -9.74
C ASN A 57 -18.90 7.34 -10.21
N SER A 58 -17.87 6.91 -9.48
CA SER A 58 -17.17 5.66 -9.79
C SER A 58 -17.88 4.41 -9.26
N GLY A 59 -19.01 4.54 -8.56
CA GLY A 59 -19.83 3.43 -8.11
C GLY A 59 -19.24 2.64 -6.93
N HIS A 60 -18.31 3.24 -6.17
CA HIS A 60 -17.81 2.61 -4.95
C HIS A 60 -18.92 2.53 -3.89
N ILE A 61 -19.00 1.42 -3.17
CA ILE A 61 -20.05 1.15 -2.17
C ILE A 61 -19.42 0.73 -0.83
N ALA A 62 -20.12 0.96 0.28
CA ALA A 62 -19.66 0.51 1.60
C ALA A 62 -19.44 -1.02 1.63
N GLY A 63 -18.38 -1.45 2.31
CA GLY A 63 -17.92 -2.84 2.38
C GLY A 63 -17.04 -3.27 1.19
N GLN A 64 -16.93 -2.47 0.14
CA GLN A 64 -15.99 -2.75 -0.95
C GLN A 64 -14.54 -2.61 -0.46
N THR A 65 -13.67 -3.49 -0.92
CA THR A 65 -12.27 -3.55 -0.49
C THR A 65 -11.30 -3.34 -1.65
N PHE A 66 -10.17 -2.71 -1.34
CA PHE A 66 -9.00 -2.59 -2.21
C PHE A 66 -7.84 -3.23 -1.48
N LEU A 67 -7.17 -4.16 -2.14
CA LEU A 67 -6.07 -4.89 -1.56
C LEU A 67 -4.76 -4.53 -2.26
N LEU A 68 -3.77 -4.16 -1.48
CA LEU A 68 -2.43 -3.85 -1.96
C LEU A 68 -1.41 -4.81 -1.34
N ASP A 69 -0.31 -5.05 -2.04
CA ASP A 69 0.89 -5.54 -1.40
C ASP A 69 1.59 -4.45 -0.57
N VAL A 70 2.62 -4.84 0.18
CA VAL A 70 3.39 -3.88 1.00
C VAL A 70 4.25 -2.94 0.15
N ASP A 71 4.44 -3.21 -1.14
CA ASP A 71 5.14 -2.27 -2.03
C ASP A 71 4.18 -1.17 -2.54
N GLY A 72 2.89 -1.26 -2.21
CA GLY A 72 1.86 -0.31 -2.61
C GLY A 72 1.21 -0.62 -3.96
N ASN A 73 1.39 -1.82 -4.50
CA ASN A 73 0.74 -2.24 -5.74
C ASN A 73 -0.64 -2.82 -5.44
N PHE A 74 -1.66 -2.40 -6.20
CA PHE A 74 -2.97 -3.05 -6.16
C PHE A 74 -2.88 -4.48 -6.68
N ILE A 75 -3.44 -5.42 -5.93
CA ILE A 75 -3.67 -6.79 -6.37
C ILE A 75 -4.97 -6.76 -7.16
N THR A 76 -4.87 -6.47 -8.45
CA THR A 76 -6.01 -6.08 -9.31
C THR A 76 -7.15 -7.11 -9.31
N ARG A 77 -6.85 -8.41 -9.21
CA ARG A 77 -7.85 -9.48 -9.11
C ARG A 77 -8.68 -9.45 -7.82
N LEU A 78 -8.16 -8.82 -6.78
CA LEU A 78 -8.78 -8.67 -5.47
C LEU A 78 -9.25 -7.23 -5.21
N CYS A 79 -9.29 -6.42 -6.27
CA CYS A 79 -9.77 -5.03 -6.25
C CYS A 79 -10.98 -4.88 -7.19
N PRO A 80 -11.73 -3.77 -7.08
CA PRO A 80 -12.81 -3.47 -8.01
C PRO A 80 -12.28 -3.21 -9.42
N ASN A 81 -13.07 -3.57 -10.44
CA ASN A 81 -12.72 -3.32 -11.85
C ASN A 81 -12.54 -1.83 -12.17
N ARG A 82 -13.21 -0.95 -11.43
CA ARG A 82 -13.09 0.50 -11.55
C ARG A 82 -12.51 1.06 -10.27
N MET A 83 -11.36 1.71 -10.36
CA MET A 83 -10.68 2.36 -9.23
C MET A 83 -10.46 3.83 -9.56
N CYS A 84 -11.16 4.73 -8.86
CA CYS A 84 -11.08 6.16 -9.12
C CYS A 84 -9.72 6.74 -8.68
N VAL A 85 -9.04 7.49 -9.55
CA VAL A 85 -7.76 8.16 -9.23
C VAL A 85 -7.86 9.08 -8.00
N TYR A 86 -9.00 9.77 -7.82
CA TYR A 86 -9.23 10.67 -6.68
C TYR A 86 -9.39 9.94 -5.34
N LEU A 87 -9.73 8.65 -5.38
CA LEU A 87 -9.81 7.80 -4.19
C LEU A 87 -8.48 7.11 -3.94
N ILE A 88 -7.93 6.43 -4.94
CA ILE A 88 -6.70 5.64 -4.77
C ILE A 88 -5.46 6.50 -4.51
N SER A 89 -5.41 7.73 -5.02
CA SER A 89 -4.31 8.68 -4.71
C SER A 89 -4.20 8.98 -3.21
N GLN A 90 -5.29 8.84 -2.46
CA GLN A 90 -5.30 9.10 -1.02
C GLN A 90 -4.55 8.00 -0.23
N LEU A 91 -4.23 6.88 -0.86
CA LEU A 91 -3.51 5.77 -0.25
C LEU A 91 -1.99 5.98 -0.22
N THR A 92 -1.43 6.97 -0.94
CA THR A 92 0.03 7.17 -1.00
C THR A 92 0.66 7.37 0.37
N ILE A 93 0.10 8.27 1.20
CA ILE A 93 0.64 8.56 2.54
C ILE A 93 0.48 7.38 3.50
N PRO A 94 -0.71 6.76 3.69
CA PRO A 94 -0.83 5.63 4.62
C PRO A 94 0.03 4.44 4.18
N VAL A 95 0.19 4.17 2.88
CA VAL A 95 1.11 3.14 2.40
C VAL A 95 2.56 3.47 2.77
N ALA A 96 3.00 4.72 2.58
CA ALA A 96 4.34 5.13 3.00
C ALA A 96 4.57 4.98 4.51
N LEU A 97 3.59 5.38 5.33
CA LEU A 97 3.65 5.22 6.80
C LEU A 97 3.74 3.74 7.21
N ILE A 98 2.94 2.87 6.60
CA ILE A 98 3.00 1.43 6.83
C ILE A 98 4.38 0.89 6.45
N ASN A 99 4.93 1.35 5.32
CA ASN A 99 6.24 0.90 4.85
C ASN A 99 7.37 1.30 5.78
N GLU A 100 7.34 2.51 6.33
CA GLU A 100 8.30 2.94 7.35
C GLU A 100 8.19 2.07 8.61
N ARG A 101 6.97 1.80 9.10
CA ARG A 101 6.77 0.96 10.29
C ARG A 101 7.25 -0.48 10.09
N LEU A 102 6.92 -1.09 8.95
CA LEU A 102 7.40 -2.43 8.59
C LEU A 102 8.92 -2.44 8.43
N SER A 103 9.49 -1.38 7.88
CA SER A 103 10.95 -1.18 7.77
C SER A 103 11.62 -0.99 9.12
N GLU A 104 10.89 -0.61 10.17
CA GLU A 104 11.38 -0.54 11.55
C GLU A 104 10.94 -1.71 12.44
N SER A 105 10.30 -2.74 11.87
CA SER A 105 9.77 -3.89 12.61
C SER A 105 8.78 -3.50 13.72
N LEU A 106 8.07 -2.38 13.55
CA LEU A 106 7.03 -1.90 14.45
C LEU A 106 5.68 -2.55 14.11
N GLU A 107 4.74 -2.55 15.05
CA GLU A 107 3.35 -2.99 14.82
C GLU A 107 2.74 -2.15 13.68
N PRO A 108 2.43 -2.75 12.51
CA PRO A 108 2.07 -1.99 11.32
C PRO A 108 0.70 -1.33 11.39
N ASN A 109 -0.19 -1.76 12.29
CA ASN A 109 -1.50 -1.10 12.49
C ASN A 109 -1.47 0.03 13.51
N ASP A 110 -0.36 0.30 14.19
CA ASP A 110 -0.27 1.32 15.24
C ASP A 110 0.22 2.67 14.69
N PHE A 111 -0.33 3.08 13.53
CA PHE A 111 -0.18 4.44 12.99
C PHE A 111 -1.42 5.29 13.33
N HIS A 112 -1.19 6.54 13.70
CA HIS A 112 -2.24 7.46 14.14
C HIS A 112 -2.84 8.26 12.99
N PHE A 113 -2.01 8.69 12.03
CA PHE A 113 -2.41 9.57 10.92
C PHE A 113 -2.86 8.76 9.70
N MET A 114 -3.89 9.19 8.97
CA MET A 114 -4.37 8.54 7.73
C MET A 114 -4.91 7.11 7.89
N ARG A 115 -5.47 6.75 9.05
CA ARG A 115 -6.24 5.50 9.19
C ARG A 115 -7.58 5.56 8.45
N TYR A 116 -8.20 6.74 8.47
CA TYR A 116 -9.40 7.04 7.70
C TYR A 116 -9.07 8.15 6.72
N LEU A 117 -9.47 7.98 5.46
CA LEU A 117 -9.22 8.91 4.37
C LEU A 117 -10.46 9.08 3.52
N ARG A 118 -10.62 10.27 2.95
CA ARG A 118 -11.72 10.62 2.05
C ARG A 118 -11.15 10.88 0.66
N CYS A 119 -11.90 10.56 -0.39
CA CYS A 119 -11.54 11.07 -1.72
C CYS A 119 -11.59 12.60 -1.75
N LEU A 120 -10.99 13.19 -2.78
CA LEU A 120 -10.91 14.64 -2.94
C LEU A 120 -12.25 15.32 -3.28
N ASP A 121 -13.25 14.54 -3.70
CA ASP A 121 -14.59 15.06 -3.93
C ASP A 121 -15.25 15.39 -2.58
N THR A 122 -15.74 16.63 -2.48
CA THR A 122 -16.36 17.21 -1.28
C THR A 122 -17.85 17.47 -1.47
N GLY A 123 -18.44 16.93 -2.54
CA GLY A 123 -19.86 17.00 -2.82
C GLY A 123 -20.31 18.24 -3.60
N VAL A 124 -21.62 18.37 -3.73
CA VAL A 124 -22.29 19.31 -4.64
C VAL A 124 -22.05 20.78 -4.30
N ASP A 125 -21.79 21.11 -3.04
CA ASP A 125 -21.51 22.49 -2.60
C ASP A 125 -20.20 23.02 -3.20
N CYS A 126 -19.30 22.12 -3.59
CA CYS A 126 -18.05 22.42 -4.28
C CYS A 126 -18.10 22.05 -5.77
N TYR A 127 -19.30 21.92 -6.36
CA TYR A 127 -19.53 21.44 -7.73
C TYR A 127 -18.97 20.02 -8.00
N GLY A 128 -18.84 19.21 -6.95
CA GLY A 128 -18.49 17.79 -7.03
C GLY A 128 -19.70 16.88 -7.08
N TYR A 129 -19.48 15.57 -6.90
CA TYR A 129 -20.55 14.56 -6.89
C TYR A 129 -20.94 14.18 -5.46
N GLY A 130 -19.94 13.81 -4.67
CA GLY A 130 -20.15 13.15 -3.38
C GLY A 130 -18.85 12.86 -2.65
N GLU A 131 -18.83 11.79 -1.87
CA GLU A 131 -17.67 11.45 -1.06
C GLU A 131 -17.61 9.94 -0.80
N VAL A 132 -16.40 9.41 -0.80
CA VAL A 132 -16.08 8.03 -0.39
C VAL A 132 -15.02 8.10 0.72
N MET A 133 -15.24 7.35 1.80
CA MET A 133 -14.29 7.22 2.90
C MET A 133 -13.75 5.79 2.98
N LEU A 134 -12.44 5.66 3.08
CA LEU A 134 -11.72 4.41 3.30
C LEU A 134 -11.23 4.32 4.74
N LYS A 135 -11.19 3.10 5.27
CA LYS A 135 -10.40 2.71 6.44
C LYS A 135 -9.24 1.84 5.98
N VAL A 136 -8.01 2.18 6.35
CA VAL A 136 -6.80 1.45 5.99
C VAL A 136 -6.28 0.66 7.18
N GLN A 137 -5.87 -0.58 6.92
CA GLN A 137 -5.28 -1.49 7.90
C GLN A 137 -4.32 -2.47 7.23
N VAL A 138 -3.39 -3.01 8.01
CA VAL A 138 -2.51 -4.09 7.59
C VAL A 138 -3.09 -5.41 8.08
N VAL A 139 -3.23 -6.37 7.18
CA VAL A 139 -3.82 -7.70 7.43
C VAL A 139 -2.80 -8.80 7.09
N PRO A 140 -2.99 -10.03 7.57
CA PRO A 140 -2.20 -11.17 7.10
C PRO A 140 -2.23 -11.27 5.56
N ARG A 141 -1.14 -11.76 4.97
CA ARG A 141 -0.98 -11.82 3.50
C ARG A 141 -2.15 -12.58 2.87
N VAL A 142 -2.97 -11.84 2.13
CA VAL A 142 -4.02 -12.43 1.30
C VAL A 142 -3.39 -12.87 -0.01
N LYS A 143 -3.51 -14.16 -0.33
CA LYS A 143 -3.06 -14.74 -1.59
C LYS A 143 -4.25 -14.86 -2.55
N GLU A 144 -3.98 -14.78 -3.85
CA GLU A 144 -5.01 -15.00 -4.88
C GLU A 144 -5.60 -16.42 -4.84
N THR A 145 -4.91 -17.37 -4.21
CA THR A 145 -5.36 -18.76 -4.02
C THR A 145 -6.40 -18.86 -2.90
N GLY A 146 -7.62 -18.42 -3.22
CA GLY A 146 -8.84 -18.62 -2.45
C GLY A 146 -10.11 -18.54 -3.31
N LEU A 147 -9.97 -18.32 -4.61
CA LEU A 147 -11.01 -18.46 -5.62
C LEU A 147 -10.68 -19.70 -6.45
N GLN A 148 -11.09 -20.86 -5.95
CA GLN A 148 -11.55 -21.95 -6.81
C GLN A 148 -13.07 -21.87 -6.87
#